data_AF-A0A7H5EWC5-F1
#
_entry.id   AF-A0A7H5EWC5-F1
#
_cell.length_a   1.000
_cell.length_b   1.000
_cell.length_c   1.000
_cell.angle_alpha   90.00
_cell.angle_beta   90.00
_cell.angle_gamma   90.00
#
_symmetry.space_group_name_H-M   'P 1'
#
loop_
_entity.id
_entity.type
_entity.pdbx_description
1 polymer ?
#
loop_
_entity_poly.entity_id
_entity_poly.type
_entity_poly.pdbx_seq_one_letter_code
_entity_poly.pdbx_strand_id
1 'polypeptide(L)'
;MIQSNYVGKAYLQGMGTPRFALRSIVLFLITLPCLMCGRPEPTYATLPQSPGGFQMAVADFHWLVGHWVRQGQPTDTETHEIWRTHPDGALRGHGFILRNQDTVWEEKMVFAAGQDGWQLTVETPGNDDAVIFDLTASGNQDFVVENPQHDFPQRIHYWREADTLKAAVSADSTLLSFVFSPKPR
;
A
#
# COMPACT_ATOMS: atom_id res chain seq x y z
N MET A 1 0.90 23.56 2.61
CA MET A 1 2.03 22.64 2.86
C MET A 1 2.08 22.20 4.34
N ILE A 2 1.00 21.65 4.92
CA ILE A 2 1.00 21.18 6.34
C ILE A 2 0.38 19.77 6.52
N GLN A 3 -0.32 19.20 5.52
CA GLN A 3 -1.02 17.91 5.68
C GLN A 3 -0.12 16.67 5.71
N SER A 4 1.02 16.68 5.01
CA SER A 4 2.07 15.63 5.03
C SER A 4 2.49 15.16 6.43
N ASN A 5 2.47 16.07 7.40
CA ASN A 5 3.07 15.81 8.71
C ASN A 5 2.20 14.95 9.63
N TYR A 6 0.90 14.78 9.38
CA TYR A 6 0.04 14.04 10.30
C TYR A 6 0.16 12.53 10.14
N VAL A 7 0.16 12.05 8.91
CA VAL A 7 0.29 10.63 8.57
C VAL A 7 1.65 10.09 9.05
N GLY A 8 2.74 10.77 8.67
CA GLY A 8 4.08 10.45 9.16
C GLY A 8 4.20 10.53 10.69
N LYS A 9 3.56 11.51 11.35
CA LYS A 9 3.55 11.58 12.81
C LYS A 9 2.75 10.46 13.46
N ALA A 10 1.64 9.99 12.90
CA ALA A 10 0.90 8.86 13.46
C ALA A 10 1.74 7.57 13.39
N TYR A 11 2.42 7.33 12.26
CA TYR A 11 3.34 6.21 12.10
C TYR A 11 4.58 6.32 13.02
N LEU A 12 5.08 7.53 13.25
CA LEU A 12 6.25 7.81 14.10
C LEU A 12 5.91 8.01 15.58
N GLN A 13 4.68 8.33 15.97
CA GLN A 13 4.32 8.53 17.39
C GLN A 13 4.38 7.22 18.21
N GLY A 14 4.49 6.08 17.53
CA GLY A 14 4.86 4.79 18.14
C GLY A 14 6.38 4.49 18.15
N MET A 15 7.24 5.39 17.68
CA MET A 15 8.70 5.20 17.57
C MET A 15 9.44 6.49 17.97
N GLY A 16 10.28 6.42 19.02
CA GLY A 16 11.15 7.53 19.42
C GLY A 16 11.91 8.17 18.23
N THR A 17 12.04 9.49 18.25
CA THR A 17 12.41 10.32 17.08
C THR A 17 13.76 9.98 16.45
N PRO A 18 13.86 9.85 15.11
CA PRO A 18 15.14 9.86 14.40
C PRO A 18 15.50 11.25 13.84
N ARG A 19 16.79 11.59 13.93
CA ARG A 19 17.41 12.81 13.35
C ARG A 19 17.76 12.55 11.89
N PHE A 20 17.29 13.40 10.98
CA PHE A 20 17.58 13.31 9.54
C PHE A 20 18.76 14.19 9.14
N ALA A 21 19.63 13.67 8.26
CA ALA A 21 20.68 14.41 7.58
C ALA A 21 20.46 14.31 6.05
N LEU A 22 20.31 15.47 5.42
CA LEU A 22 20.15 15.66 3.97
C LEU A 22 21.48 15.44 3.23
N ARG A 23 21.49 14.74 2.09
CA ARG A 23 22.43 15.01 0.98
C ARG A 23 21.82 14.71 -0.41
N SER A 24 21.84 15.75 -1.24
CA SER A 24 21.50 15.83 -2.67
C SER A 24 22.44 15.03 -3.59
N ILE A 25 21.97 14.66 -4.80
CA ILE A 25 22.76 14.43 -6.06
C ILE A 25 21.75 14.46 -7.24
N VAL A 26 21.69 15.54 -8.04
CA VAL A 26 22.29 15.81 -9.39
C VAL A 26 21.73 15.00 -10.57
N LEU A 27 21.19 15.77 -11.54
CA LEU A 27 20.57 15.45 -12.83
C LEU A 27 21.59 14.97 -13.90
N PHE A 28 21.20 14.09 -14.82
CA PHE A 28 21.81 14.02 -16.17
C PHE A 28 20.76 13.69 -17.25
N LEU A 29 20.53 14.67 -18.13
CA LEU A 29 19.83 14.58 -19.41
C LEU A 29 20.79 14.03 -20.47
N ILE A 30 20.39 13.02 -21.24
CA ILE A 30 21.00 12.71 -22.54
C ILE A 30 19.89 12.32 -23.53
N THR A 31 19.62 13.22 -24.48
CA THR A 31 18.86 12.95 -25.71
C THR A 31 19.83 12.59 -26.83
N LEU A 32 19.55 11.55 -27.62
CA LEU A 32 20.27 11.27 -28.87
C LEU A 32 19.30 10.83 -29.98
N PRO A 33 19.20 11.56 -31.11
CA PRO A 33 18.26 11.24 -32.19
C PRO A 33 18.90 10.50 -33.37
N CYS A 34 18.04 9.73 -34.06
CA CYS A 34 18.02 9.38 -35.49
C CYS A 34 19.14 8.47 -36.07
N LEU A 35 18.77 7.30 -36.62
CA LEU A 35 18.56 7.09 -38.07
C LEU A 35 18.31 5.61 -38.40
N MET A 36 17.40 5.44 -39.35
CA MET A 36 16.89 4.21 -39.95
C MET A 36 17.95 3.24 -40.51
N CYS A 37 17.68 1.95 -40.42
CA CYS A 37 17.85 1.06 -41.57
C CYS A 37 16.82 -0.08 -41.50
N GLY A 38 15.99 -0.19 -42.55
CA GLY A 38 14.97 -1.23 -42.66
C GLY A 38 15.59 -2.63 -42.70
N ARG A 39 15.09 -3.51 -41.84
CA ARG A 39 15.34 -4.95 -41.94
C ARG A 39 14.12 -5.62 -42.60
N PRO A 40 14.31 -6.56 -43.52
CA PRO A 40 13.21 -7.36 -44.05
C PRO A 40 12.63 -8.22 -42.91
N GLU A 41 11.30 -8.21 -42.77
CA GLU A 41 10.61 -9.07 -41.81
C GLU A 41 10.77 -10.54 -42.20
N PRO A 42 11.14 -11.43 -41.26
CA PRO A 42 11.06 -12.85 -41.50
C PRO A 42 9.58 -13.28 -41.53
N THR A 43 9.20 -13.98 -42.59
CA THR A 43 7.88 -14.60 -42.73
C THR A 43 7.69 -15.64 -41.64
N TYR A 44 6.91 -15.32 -40.61
CA TYR A 44 6.49 -16.29 -39.60
C TYR A 44 5.27 -17.06 -40.13
N ALA A 45 5.42 -18.38 -40.23
CA ALA A 45 4.31 -19.29 -40.45
C ALA A 45 3.30 -19.12 -39.30
N THR A 46 2.03 -18.89 -39.65
CA THR A 46 0.92 -18.78 -38.71
C THR A 46 0.76 -20.09 -37.95
N LEU A 47 1.13 -20.10 -36.67
CA LEU A 47 0.69 -21.14 -35.73
C LEU A 47 -0.80 -20.92 -35.41
N PRO A 48 -1.58 -22.00 -35.20
CA PRO A 48 -3.00 -21.90 -34.93
C PRO A 48 -3.24 -21.05 -33.68
N GLN A 49 -4.01 -19.97 -33.84
CA GLN A 49 -4.46 -19.14 -32.73
C GLN A 49 -5.44 -19.97 -31.89
N SER A 50 -4.97 -20.41 -30.72
CA SER A 50 -5.82 -21.01 -29.70
C SER A 50 -6.75 -19.93 -29.14
N PRO A 51 -8.08 -20.14 -29.06
CA PRO A 51 -8.98 -19.24 -28.38
C PRO A 51 -8.86 -19.48 -26.87
N GLY A 52 -7.69 -19.18 -26.32
CA GLY A 52 -7.43 -19.19 -24.88
C GLY A 52 -7.33 -17.76 -24.40
N GLY A 53 -8.47 -17.12 -24.15
CA GLY A 53 -8.47 -15.88 -23.38
C GLY A 53 -7.74 -16.16 -22.06
N PHE A 54 -6.67 -15.41 -21.78
CA PHE A 54 -6.10 -15.37 -20.44
C PHE A 54 -7.20 -14.85 -19.51
N GLN A 55 -7.87 -15.76 -18.80
CA GLN A 55 -8.66 -15.36 -17.65
C GLN A 55 -7.67 -14.86 -16.61
N MET A 56 -7.57 -13.54 -16.49
CA MET A 56 -6.98 -12.92 -15.30
C MET A 56 -7.77 -13.49 -14.13
N ALA A 57 -7.12 -14.32 -13.30
CA ALA A 57 -7.72 -14.78 -12.06
C ALA A 57 -8.19 -13.53 -11.29
N VAL A 58 -9.45 -13.51 -10.87
CA VAL A 58 -9.96 -12.44 -10.01
C VAL A 58 -9.08 -12.43 -8.78
N ALA A 59 -8.36 -11.34 -8.55
CA ALA A 59 -7.53 -11.20 -7.37
C ALA A 59 -8.40 -11.33 -6.12
N ASP A 60 -8.08 -12.31 -5.26
CA ASP A 60 -8.80 -12.57 -4.02
C ASP A 60 -8.01 -11.99 -2.83
N PHE A 61 -8.59 -10.98 -2.19
CA PHE A 61 -8.01 -10.29 -1.05
C PHE A 61 -8.67 -10.64 0.29
N HIS A 62 -9.51 -11.68 0.35
CA HIS A 62 -10.18 -12.10 1.60
C HIS A 62 -9.19 -12.46 2.72
N TRP A 63 -7.94 -12.77 2.39
CA TRP A 63 -6.88 -12.98 3.38
C TRP A 63 -6.58 -11.74 4.22
N LEU A 64 -6.99 -10.52 3.81
CA LEU A 64 -6.81 -9.29 4.59
C LEU A 64 -7.87 -9.15 5.70
N VAL A 65 -9.05 -9.74 5.49
CA VAL A 65 -10.24 -9.58 6.36
C VAL A 65 -9.96 -10.14 7.76
N GLY A 66 -10.24 -9.34 8.78
CA GLY A 66 -9.99 -9.70 10.16
C GLY A 66 -9.99 -8.50 11.11
N HIS A 67 -9.83 -8.78 12.40
CA HIS A 67 -9.48 -7.77 13.41
C HIS A 67 -8.06 -8.07 13.86
N TRP A 68 -7.18 -7.10 13.65
CA TRP A 68 -5.74 -7.19 13.84
C TRP A 68 -5.30 -6.25 14.97
N VAL A 69 -4.33 -6.68 15.77
CA VAL A 69 -3.75 -5.93 16.89
C VAL A 69 -2.24 -5.87 16.71
N ARG A 70 -1.68 -4.66 16.67
CA ARG A 70 -0.25 -4.44 16.45
C ARG A 70 0.56 -4.97 17.63
N GLN A 71 1.64 -5.68 17.31
CA GLN A 71 2.60 -6.20 18.29
C GLN A 71 3.67 -5.16 18.65
N GLY A 72 4.32 -5.35 19.80
CA GLY A 72 5.51 -4.58 20.20
C GLY A 72 5.23 -3.11 20.54
N GLN A 73 4.04 -2.81 21.06
CA GLN A 73 3.67 -1.47 21.52
C GLN A 73 3.89 -1.31 23.04
N PRO A 74 4.10 -0.07 23.53
CA PRO A 74 4.04 0.23 24.96
C PRO A 74 2.70 -0.21 25.58
N THR A 75 2.69 -0.53 26.87
CA THR A 75 1.51 -1.07 27.56
C THR A 75 0.30 -0.13 27.62
N ASP A 76 0.51 1.16 27.44
CA ASP A 76 -0.55 2.18 27.43
C ASP A 76 -1.10 2.46 26.03
N THR A 77 -0.57 1.80 24.99
CA THR A 77 -0.86 2.07 23.58
C THR A 77 -1.25 0.79 22.86
N GLU A 78 -2.39 0.80 22.18
CA GLU A 78 -2.83 -0.30 21.31
C GLU A 78 -3.14 0.25 19.92
N THR A 79 -2.68 -0.43 18.87
CA THR A 79 -3.09 -0.13 17.49
C THR A 79 -3.91 -1.30 16.96
N HIS A 80 -5.09 -0.99 16.46
CA HIS A 80 -6.00 -1.95 15.85
C HIS A 80 -6.18 -1.65 14.38
N GLU A 81 -6.43 -2.70 13.62
CA GLU A 81 -6.82 -2.59 12.21
C GLU A 81 -7.91 -3.61 11.93
N ILE A 82 -9.03 -3.16 11.37
CA ILE A 82 -10.19 -4.00 11.08
C ILE A 82 -10.50 -3.93 9.61
N TRP A 83 -10.49 -5.08 8.94
CA TRP A 83 -10.87 -5.21 7.53
C TRP A 83 -12.14 -6.03 7.38
N ARG A 84 -13.07 -5.55 6.57
CA ARG A 84 -14.36 -6.21 6.28
C ARG A 84 -14.66 -6.19 4.78
N THR A 85 -15.28 -7.24 4.29
CA THR A 85 -15.87 -7.24 2.95
C THR A 85 -17.13 -6.38 2.94
N HIS A 86 -17.48 -5.87 1.76
CA HIS A 86 -18.71 -5.16 1.53
C HIS A 86 -19.40 -5.66 0.26
N PRO A 87 -20.75 -5.55 0.13
CA PRO A 87 -21.49 -6.08 -1.02
C PRO A 87 -21.09 -5.53 -2.40
N ASP A 88 -20.40 -4.40 -2.46
CA ASP A 88 -19.86 -3.81 -3.70
C ASP A 88 -18.53 -4.46 -4.13
N GLY A 89 -18.05 -5.48 -3.40
CA GLY A 89 -16.77 -6.16 -3.66
C GLY A 89 -15.55 -5.45 -3.07
N ALA A 90 -15.72 -4.27 -2.47
CA ALA A 90 -14.63 -3.56 -1.80
C ALA A 90 -14.34 -4.16 -0.41
N LEU A 91 -13.09 -4.04 0.01
CA LEU A 91 -12.67 -4.26 1.39
C LEU A 91 -12.58 -2.89 2.08
N ARG A 92 -13.26 -2.75 3.22
CA ARG A 92 -13.23 -1.53 4.04
C ARG A 92 -12.37 -1.78 5.28
N GLY A 93 -11.34 -0.97 5.44
CA GLY A 93 -10.41 -0.96 6.56
C GLY A 93 -10.69 0.16 7.55
N HIS A 94 -10.46 -0.08 8.83
CA HIS A 94 -10.47 0.93 9.88
C HIS A 94 -9.27 0.69 10.80
N GLY A 95 -8.28 1.58 10.71
CA GLY A 95 -7.13 1.62 11.60
C GLY A 95 -7.39 2.60 12.74
N PHE A 96 -7.03 2.27 13.97
CA PHE A 96 -7.13 3.21 15.09
C PHE A 96 -6.12 2.93 16.20
N ILE A 97 -5.72 3.99 16.89
CA ILE A 97 -4.78 3.95 18.00
C ILE A 97 -5.52 4.34 19.27
N LEU A 98 -5.45 3.45 20.26
CA LEU A 98 -5.88 3.71 21.62
C LEU A 98 -4.67 4.11 22.47
N ARG A 99 -4.83 5.12 23.30
CA ARG A 99 -3.90 5.43 24.41
C ARG A 99 -4.69 5.55 25.69
N ASN A 100 -4.34 4.77 26.72
CA ASN A 100 -5.09 4.71 27.97
C ASN A 100 -6.60 4.48 27.72
N GLN A 101 -6.95 3.60 26.78
CA GLN A 101 -8.32 3.26 26.37
C GLN A 101 -9.09 4.35 25.60
N ASP A 102 -8.49 5.53 25.39
CA ASP A 102 -9.07 6.59 24.56
C ASP A 102 -8.52 6.54 23.14
N THR A 103 -9.39 6.78 22.14
CA THR A 103 -8.95 6.87 20.74
C THR A 103 -8.21 8.18 20.50
N VAL A 104 -6.95 8.10 20.09
CA VAL A 104 -6.09 9.27 19.82
C VAL A 104 -5.84 9.49 18.33
N TRP A 105 -6.11 8.48 17.51
CA TRP A 105 -5.98 8.54 16.05
C TRP A 105 -6.84 7.47 15.40
N GLU A 106 -7.33 7.74 14.20
CA GLU A 106 -7.99 6.75 13.34
C GLU A 106 -7.72 7.01 11.87
N GLU A 107 -7.98 6.02 11.02
CA GLU A 107 -7.95 6.14 9.57
C GLU A 107 -8.98 5.19 8.94
N LYS A 108 -9.59 5.61 7.85
CA LYS A 108 -10.54 4.80 7.07
C LYS A 108 -9.93 4.45 5.74
N MET A 109 -10.06 3.19 5.36
CA MET A 109 -9.45 2.66 4.15
C MET A 109 -10.50 1.98 3.29
N VAL A 110 -10.39 2.15 1.98
CA VAL A 110 -11.20 1.44 0.99
C VAL A 110 -10.27 0.84 -0.03
N PHE A 111 -10.23 -0.49 -0.10
CA PHE A 111 -9.51 -1.22 -1.13
C PHE A 111 -10.51 -1.82 -2.11
N ALA A 112 -10.52 -1.31 -3.35
CA ALA A 112 -11.57 -1.61 -4.32
C ALA A 112 -11.03 -1.64 -5.75
N ALA A 113 -11.72 -2.37 -6.63
CA ALA A 113 -11.46 -2.32 -8.07
C ALA A 113 -11.98 -1.00 -8.67
N GLY A 114 -11.11 -0.29 -9.38
CA GLY A 114 -11.41 0.88 -10.21
C GLY A 114 -11.30 0.56 -11.71
N GLN A 115 -11.32 1.61 -12.55
CA GLN A 115 -11.23 1.47 -14.01
C GLN A 115 -9.87 0.94 -14.47
N ASP A 116 -8.79 1.37 -13.80
CA ASP A 116 -7.41 1.09 -14.18
C ASP A 116 -6.75 -0.01 -13.33
N GLY A 117 -7.51 -0.65 -12.43
CA GLY A 117 -7.02 -1.64 -11.50
C GLY A 117 -7.54 -1.44 -10.08
N TRP A 118 -7.06 -2.22 -9.12
CA TRP A 118 -7.40 -2.01 -7.71
C TRP A 118 -6.68 -0.78 -7.15
N GLN A 119 -7.35 -0.08 -6.25
CA GLN A 119 -6.83 1.11 -5.55
C GLN A 119 -7.11 1.01 -4.06
N LEU A 120 -6.17 1.50 -3.26
CA LEU A 120 -6.35 1.74 -1.83
C LEU A 120 -6.52 3.25 -1.60
N THR A 121 -7.70 3.64 -1.12
CA THR A 121 -8.02 5.00 -0.71
C THR A 121 -7.94 5.10 0.81
N VAL A 122 -7.19 6.07 1.32
CA VAL A 122 -6.96 6.28 2.76
C VAL A 122 -7.41 7.68 3.18
N GLU A 123 -8.28 7.75 4.17
CA GLU A 123 -8.77 8.98 4.80
C GLU A 123 -8.27 9.07 6.24
N THR A 124 -7.73 10.22 6.62
CA THR A 124 -7.16 10.45 7.96
C THR A 124 -7.66 11.77 8.57
N PRO A 125 -7.84 11.86 9.90
CA PRO A 125 -8.19 13.10 10.58
C PRO A 125 -7.24 14.26 10.24
N GLY A 126 -7.82 15.41 9.92
CA GLY A 126 -7.06 16.63 9.61
C GLY A 126 -6.48 16.70 8.19
N ASN A 127 -6.76 15.70 7.35
CA ASN A 127 -6.54 15.77 5.91
C ASN A 127 -7.88 15.96 5.20
N ASP A 128 -7.99 16.96 4.33
CA ASP A 128 -9.24 17.28 3.65
C ASP A 128 -9.48 16.33 2.46
N ASP A 129 -8.40 15.82 1.87
CA ASP A 129 -8.44 14.92 0.72
C ASP A 129 -7.98 13.51 1.08
N ALA A 130 -8.64 12.51 0.50
CA ALA A 130 -8.21 11.12 0.60
C ALA A 130 -6.95 10.89 -0.24
N VAL A 131 -6.03 10.07 0.29
CA VAL A 131 -4.82 9.67 -0.43
C VAL A 131 -5.10 8.36 -1.15
N ILE A 132 -4.85 8.32 -2.46
CA ILE A 132 -5.10 7.16 -3.31
C ILE A 132 -3.77 6.52 -3.67
N PHE A 133 -3.70 5.19 -3.59
CA PHE A 133 -2.56 4.36 -4.00
C PHE A 133 -3.02 3.32 -5.02
N ASP A 134 -2.29 3.19 -6.12
CA ASP A 134 -2.60 2.22 -7.19
C ASP A 134 -1.95 0.87 -6.89
N LEU A 135 -2.66 -0.24 -7.14
CA LEU A 135 -2.11 -1.58 -7.03
C LEU A 135 -1.03 -1.81 -8.11
N THR A 136 0.21 -2.06 -7.69
CA THR A 136 1.34 -2.30 -8.60
C THR A 136 1.84 -3.75 -8.58
N ALA A 137 1.54 -4.50 -7.53
CA ALA A 137 1.81 -5.95 -7.46
C ALA A 137 0.82 -6.67 -6.55
N SER A 138 0.53 -7.93 -6.85
CA SER A 138 -0.22 -8.82 -5.96
C SER A 138 0.22 -10.26 -6.13
N GLY A 139 0.14 -11.02 -5.04
CA GLY A 139 0.34 -12.46 -5.00
C GLY A 139 -0.82 -13.15 -4.26
N ASN A 140 -0.60 -14.38 -3.78
CA ASN A 140 -1.66 -15.16 -3.14
C ASN A 140 -2.14 -14.55 -1.81
N GLN A 141 -1.23 -13.96 -1.04
CA GLN A 141 -1.51 -13.40 0.28
C GLN A 141 -0.70 -12.12 0.52
N ASP A 142 -0.42 -11.38 -0.54
CA ASP A 142 0.30 -10.13 -0.50
C ASP A 142 -0.18 -9.19 -1.59
N PHE A 143 -0.06 -7.88 -1.33
CA PHE A 143 -0.24 -6.86 -2.33
C PHE A 143 0.59 -5.62 -2.02
N VAL A 144 0.96 -4.91 -3.09
CA VAL A 144 1.68 -3.64 -3.04
C VAL A 144 0.84 -2.57 -3.73
N VAL A 145 0.62 -1.46 -3.04
CA VAL A 145 0.04 -0.25 -3.62
C VAL A 145 1.03 0.91 -3.54
N GLU A 146 1.05 1.76 -4.56
CA GLU A 146 2.01 2.86 -4.68
C GLU A 146 1.35 4.17 -5.12
N ASN A 147 1.86 5.27 -4.57
CA ASN A 147 1.63 6.63 -5.01
C ASN A 147 2.97 7.38 -4.91
N PRO A 148 3.79 7.37 -5.97
CA PRO A 148 5.10 8.03 -5.96
C PRO A 148 5.04 9.56 -5.78
N GLN A 149 3.86 10.17 -5.95
CA GLN A 149 3.67 11.62 -5.78
C GLN A 149 3.33 12.00 -4.34
N HIS A 150 2.94 11.04 -3.50
CA HIS A 150 2.69 11.30 -2.09
C HIS A 150 4.00 11.50 -1.33
N ASP A 151 3.96 12.26 -0.23
CA ASP A 151 5.17 12.58 0.54
C ASP A 151 5.62 11.41 1.42
N PHE A 152 4.73 10.87 2.26
CA PHE A 152 4.93 9.65 3.01
C PHE A 152 3.59 9.09 3.51
N PRO A 153 3.29 7.81 3.25
CA PRO A 153 4.09 6.85 2.51
C PRO A 153 3.92 7.00 1.00
N GLN A 154 4.88 6.49 0.21
CA GLN A 154 4.77 6.37 -1.26
C GLN A 154 4.43 4.94 -1.69
N ARG A 155 4.76 3.96 -0.84
CA ARG A 155 4.51 2.54 -1.08
C ARG A 155 3.99 1.90 0.20
N ILE A 156 2.94 1.09 0.06
CA ILE A 156 2.36 0.29 1.13
C ILE A 156 2.32 -1.16 0.66
N HIS A 157 2.88 -2.06 1.46
CA HIS A 157 2.92 -3.50 1.19
C HIS A 157 2.25 -4.24 2.34
N TYR A 158 1.18 -4.96 2.04
CA TYR A 158 0.54 -5.88 2.97
C TYR A 158 0.87 -7.30 2.59
N TRP A 159 1.12 -8.15 3.58
CA TRP A 159 1.24 -9.58 3.36
C TRP A 159 0.83 -10.37 4.60
N ARG A 160 0.39 -11.62 4.38
CA ARG A 160 0.11 -12.57 5.45
C ARG A 160 1.27 -13.53 5.61
N GLU A 161 1.65 -13.77 6.86
CA GLU A 161 2.64 -14.79 7.20
C GLU A 161 2.09 -15.61 8.36
N ALA A 162 1.79 -16.89 8.09
CA ALA A 162 1.04 -17.75 9.00
C ALA A 162 -0.26 -17.05 9.49
N ASP A 163 -0.41 -16.88 10.79
CA ASP A 163 -1.58 -16.23 11.39
C ASP A 163 -1.41 -14.72 11.57
N THR A 164 -0.29 -14.13 11.16
CA THR A 164 -0.04 -12.70 11.31
C THR A 164 -0.33 -11.93 10.03
N LEU A 165 -0.92 -10.75 10.18
CA LEU A 165 -0.93 -9.74 9.14
C LEU A 165 0.31 -8.86 9.32
N LYS A 166 1.00 -8.56 8.22
CA LYS A 166 2.14 -7.66 8.22
C LYS A 166 1.90 -6.54 7.22
N ALA A 167 2.37 -5.35 7.58
CA ALA A 167 2.29 -4.18 6.73
C ALA A 167 3.63 -3.45 6.75
N ALA A 168 4.05 -2.93 5.61
CA ALA A 168 5.22 -2.10 5.50
C ALA A 168 4.87 -0.84 4.70
N VAL A 169 5.31 0.30 5.21
CA VAL A 169 5.14 1.60 4.56
C VAL A 169 6.51 2.21 4.30
N SER A 170 6.72 2.76 3.11
CA SER A 170 8.02 3.31 2.72
C SER A 170 7.91 4.51 1.80
N ALA A 171 8.94 5.35 1.87
CA ALA A 171 9.29 6.36 0.87
C ALA A 171 10.81 6.56 0.91
N ASP A 172 11.44 6.74 -0.25
CA ASP A 172 12.89 6.87 -0.39
C ASP A 172 13.67 5.76 0.39
N SER A 173 14.48 6.14 1.37
CA SER A 173 15.25 5.22 2.23
C SER A 173 14.53 4.85 3.53
N THR A 174 13.34 5.40 3.77
CA THR A 174 12.56 5.15 5.00
C THR A 174 11.65 3.96 4.80
N LEU A 175 11.74 2.99 5.71
CA LEU A 175 10.88 1.80 5.75
C LEU A 175 10.43 1.57 7.19
N LEU A 176 9.12 1.55 7.40
CA LEU A 176 8.50 1.18 8.67
C LEU A 176 7.74 -0.11 8.47
N SER A 177 7.93 -1.09 9.35
CA SER A 177 7.26 -2.39 9.29
C SER A 177 6.47 -2.66 10.55
N PHE A 178 5.32 -3.28 10.38
CA PHE A 178 4.35 -3.56 11.42
C PHE A 178 3.92 -5.01 11.34
N VAL A 179 3.79 -5.64 12.51
CA VAL A 179 3.28 -7.01 12.65
C VAL A 179 2.04 -6.96 13.52
N PHE A 180 0.99 -7.63 13.06
CA PHE A 180 -0.29 -7.69 13.75
C PHE A 180 -0.69 -9.14 14.01
N SER A 181 -1.14 -9.39 15.24
CA SER A 181 -1.82 -10.63 15.61
C SER A 181 -3.32 -10.50 15.39
N PRO A 182 -4.04 -11.59 15.11
CA PRO A 182 -5.49 -11.58 15.12
C PRO A 182 -5.96 -11.31 16.55
N LYS A 183 -6.97 -10.44 16.71
CA LYS A 183 -7.63 -10.24 18.00
C LYS A 183 -8.44 -11.51 18.33
N PRO A 184 -8.20 -12.16 19.48
CA PRO A 184 -9.06 -13.25 19.95
C PRO A 184 -10.51 -12.78 20.04
N ARG A 185 -11.46 -13.67 19.71
CA ARG A 185 -12.89 -13.42 19.88
C ARG A 185 -13.29 -13.39 21.35
#